data_AF-A0A415VC65-F1
#
_entry.id   AF-A0A415VC65-F1
#
_cell.length_a   1.000
_cell.length_b   1.000
_cell.length_c   1.000
_cell.angle_alpha   90.00
_cell.angle_beta   90.00
_cell.angle_gamma   90.00
#
_symmetry.space_group_name_H-M   'P 1'
#
loop_
_entity.id
_entity.type
_entity.pdbx_description
1 polymer ?
#
loop_
_entity_poly.entity_id
_entity_poly.type
_entity_poly.pdbx_seq_one_letter_code
_entity_poly.pdbx_strand_id
1 'polypeptide(L)'
;MEIRRKILNDMYCNPELRKAIAFSLFIKTRVKSSAVQRWSINKLHEITGVSACAVRKRIDTLKALGLVEFTGKNNRCLVFKSLKSHTSHRNVLVPNIEFISRNDSKKNAYAQNVKFIEDTLSAMLIIDVQNRKNYAKQIIQQSKHPKGLKELKAAKKACNRFGYGNKFRENGISYKYIAKKLSVSVQKAFDLVKFAVKNEILCKYRNIEKRFLSSIDYVKDMILNNYTYIKGGVVCRVYANTYEVKEGSPSARFASVVVYN
;
A
#
# COMPACT_ATOMS: atom_id res chain seq x y z
N MET A 1 12.85 -7.16 -1.64
CA MET A 1 12.74 -7.21 -0.16
C MET A 1 11.37 -7.79 0.21
N GLU A 2 11.21 -8.46 1.35
CA GLU A 2 9.94 -9.12 1.73
C GLU A 2 9.46 -8.69 3.11
N ILE A 3 8.14 -8.58 3.27
CA ILE A 3 7.47 -8.28 4.54
C ILE A 3 6.34 -9.29 4.75
N ARG A 4 6.17 -9.77 5.98
CA ARG A 4 5.03 -10.61 6.38
C ARG A 4 3.71 -9.90 6.08
N ARG A 5 2.76 -10.62 5.49
CA ARG A 5 1.40 -10.12 5.22
C ARG A 5 0.69 -9.64 6.48
N LYS A 6 0.95 -10.27 7.63
CA LYS A 6 0.43 -9.81 8.93
C LYS A 6 0.89 -8.38 9.25
N ILE A 7 2.18 -8.10 9.13
CA ILE A 7 2.74 -6.75 9.36
C ILE A 7 2.16 -5.75 8.34
N LEU A 8 2.00 -6.16 7.08
CA LEU A 8 1.32 -5.33 6.07
C LEU A 8 -0.11 -4.98 6.51
N ASN A 9 -0.87 -5.95 7.00
CA ASN A 9 -2.23 -5.71 7.47
C ASN A 9 -2.26 -4.81 8.72
N ASP A 10 -1.33 -5.00 9.65
CA ASP A 10 -1.24 -4.19 10.88
C ASP A 10 -0.92 -2.72 10.59
N MET A 11 -0.35 -2.42 9.42
CA MET A 11 -0.08 -1.05 8.96
C MET A 11 -1.32 -0.29 8.47
N TYR A 12 -2.45 -0.95 8.21
CA TYR A 12 -3.71 -0.25 7.90
C TYR A 12 -4.13 0.64 9.07
N CYS A 13 -4.59 1.84 8.77
CA CYS A 13 -4.95 2.87 9.75
C CYS A 13 -3.85 3.21 10.79
N ASN A 14 -2.61 2.71 10.64
CA ASN A 14 -1.53 2.91 11.59
C ASN A 14 -0.31 3.60 10.93
N PRO A 15 -0.32 4.94 10.83
CA PRO A 15 0.77 5.69 10.21
C PRO A 15 2.09 5.57 10.98
N GLU A 16 2.06 5.47 12.31
CA GLU A 16 3.28 5.36 13.11
C GLU A 16 3.98 4.02 12.89
N LEU A 17 3.22 2.92 12.80
CA LEU A 17 3.77 1.63 12.42
C LEU A 17 4.40 1.67 11.02
N ARG A 18 3.73 2.29 10.03
CA ARG A 18 4.30 2.43 8.68
C ARG A 18 5.65 3.17 8.69
N LYS A 19 5.74 4.28 9.42
CA LYS A 19 6.99 5.04 9.57
C LYS A 19 8.08 4.20 10.25
N ALA A 20 7.72 3.41 11.26
CA ALA A 20 8.64 2.57 12.01
C ALA A 20 9.16 1.38 11.16
N ILE A 21 8.29 0.74 10.38
CA ILE A 21 8.67 -0.30 9.42
C ILE A 21 9.56 0.27 8.32
N ALA A 22 9.20 1.41 7.72
CA ALA A 22 10.03 2.07 6.71
C ALA A 22 11.45 2.39 7.23
N PHE A 23 11.53 2.87 8.47
CA PHE A 23 12.79 3.12 9.16
C PHE A 23 13.63 1.86 9.38
N SER A 24 13.02 0.77 9.85
CA SER A 24 13.68 -0.54 10.04
C SER A 24 14.24 -1.08 8.72
N LEU A 25 13.45 -0.98 7.64
CA LEU A 25 13.85 -1.41 6.31
C LEU A 25 15.04 -0.62 5.79
N PHE A 26 15.01 0.71 5.92
CA PHE A 26 16.13 1.54 5.51
C PHE A 26 17.41 1.18 6.27
N ILE A 27 17.36 1.02 7.59
CA ILE A 27 18.53 0.63 8.38
C ILE A 27 19.13 -0.68 7.88
N LYS A 28 18.30 -1.69 7.61
CA LYS A 28 18.77 -2.99 7.10
C LYS A 28 19.47 -2.93 5.75
N THR A 29 19.16 -1.92 4.93
CA THR A 29 19.88 -1.68 3.67
C THR A 29 21.23 -0.99 3.87
N ARG A 30 21.43 -0.35 5.03
CA ARG A 30 22.66 0.39 5.37
C ARG A 30 23.60 -0.37 6.30
N VAL A 31 23.09 -1.30 7.11
CA VAL A 31 23.89 -2.06 8.08
C VAL A 31 24.01 -3.52 7.68
N LYS A 32 25.23 -4.07 7.69
CA LYS A 32 25.53 -5.43 7.19
C LYS A 32 24.84 -6.55 7.98
N SER A 33 24.63 -6.39 9.29
CA SER A 33 24.23 -7.49 10.19
C SER A 33 22.81 -7.38 10.76
N SER A 34 21.95 -6.48 10.25
CA SER A 34 20.67 -6.09 10.89
C SER A 34 20.80 -5.65 12.36
N ALA A 35 22.03 -5.45 12.84
CA ALA A 35 22.37 -5.08 14.21
C ALA A 35 23.20 -3.79 14.19
N VAL A 36 22.86 -2.89 15.10
CA VAL A 36 23.57 -1.63 15.31
C VAL A 36 24.31 -1.76 16.64
N GLN A 37 25.61 -2.02 16.56
CA GLN A 37 26.47 -2.05 17.74
C GLN A 37 26.66 -0.64 18.32
N ARG A 38 26.83 -0.55 19.65
CA ARG A 38 26.94 0.72 20.40
C ARG A 38 25.83 1.69 19.96
N TRP A 39 24.59 1.20 19.93
CA TRP A 39 23.47 1.99 19.42
C TRP A 39 23.20 3.17 20.35
N SER A 40 22.78 4.27 19.75
CA SER A 40 22.24 5.44 20.43
C SER A 40 21.23 6.11 19.50
N ILE A 41 20.36 6.95 20.05
CA ILE A 41 19.42 7.73 19.24
C ILE A 41 20.19 8.62 18.24
N ASN A 42 21.30 9.22 18.65
CA ASN A 42 22.12 10.07 17.79
C ASN A 42 22.77 9.27 16.64
N LYS A 43 23.26 8.06 16.92
CA LYS A 43 23.82 7.19 15.89
C LYS A 43 22.77 6.81 14.84
N LEU A 44 21.55 6.48 15.27
CA LEU A 44 20.46 6.19 14.34
C LEU A 44 20.00 7.44 13.56
N HIS A 45 20.01 8.62 14.19
CA HIS A 45 19.78 9.89 13.52
C HIS A 45 20.83 10.14 12.42
N GLU A 46 22.11 9.88 12.68
CA GLU A 46 23.18 10.02 11.69
C GLU A 46 23.04 9.05 10.51
N ILE A 47 22.70 7.79 10.79
CA ILE A 47 22.50 6.76 9.75
C ILE A 47 21.31 7.10 8.86
N THR A 48 20.22 7.60 9.44
CA THR A 48 18.92 7.71 8.75
C THR A 48 18.54 9.13 8.35
N GLY A 49 19.20 10.14 8.88
CA GLY A 49 18.82 11.55 8.75
C GLY A 49 17.53 11.95 9.49
N VAL A 50 16.84 11.00 10.13
CA VAL A 50 15.57 11.21 10.82
C VAL A 50 15.81 11.88 12.16
N SER A 51 15.00 12.87 12.54
CA SER A 51 15.16 13.58 13.82
C SER A 51 15.19 12.64 15.03
N ALA A 52 15.99 12.98 16.05
CA ALA A 52 16.16 12.15 17.25
C ALA A 52 14.83 11.81 17.95
N CYS A 53 13.90 12.76 18.01
CA CYS A 53 12.56 12.52 18.57
C CYS A 53 11.77 11.48 17.76
N ALA A 54 11.80 11.56 16.42
CA ALA A 54 11.13 10.57 15.57
C ALA A 54 11.82 9.20 15.61
N VAL A 55 13.15 9.15 15.72
CA VAL A 55 13.89 7.90 15.95
C VAL A 55 13.40 7.21 17.22
N ARG A 56 13.29 7.94 18.35
CA ARG A 56 12.79 7.39 19.61
C ARG A 56 11.41 6.76 19.45
N LYS A 57 10.44 7.52 18.92
CA LYS A 57 9.07 7.04 18.68
C LYS A 57 9.01 5.79 17.80
N ARG A 58 9.86 5.72 16.76
CA ARG A 58 9.93 4.56 15.86
C ARG A 58 10.50 3.33 16.55
N ILE A 59 11.53 3.50 17.38
CA ILE A 59 12.08 2.41 18.19
C ILE A 59 11.05 1.90 19.20
N ASP A 60 10.35 2.79 19.89
CA ASP A 60 9.30 2.42 20.85
C ASP A 60 8.18 1.63 20.16
N THR A 61 7.76 2.07 18.97
CA THR A 61 6.75 1.37 18.15
C THR A 61 7.23 -0.03 17.74
N LEU A 62 8.49 -0.17 17.29
CA LEU A 62 9.05 -1.48 16.93
C LEU A 62 9.20 -2.39 18.15
N LYS A 63 9.55 -1.82 19.32
CA LYS A 63 9.71 -2.56 20.58
C LYS A 63 8.37 -3.13 21.04
N ALA A 64 7.30 -2.33 20.99
CA ALA A 64 5.95 -2.77 21.35
C ALA A 64 5.46 -3.96 20.51
N LEU A 65 5.94 -4.08 19.27
CA LEU A 65 5.62 -5.20 18.37
C LEU A 65 6.65 -6.34 18.39
N GLY A 66 7.65 -6.26 19.26
CA GLY A 66 8.72 -7.24 19.35
C GLY A 66 9.59 -7.33 18.08
N LEU A 67 9.63 -6.27 17.26
CA LEU A 67 10.39 -6.20 16.01
C LEU A 67 11.83 -5.69 16.18
N VAL A 68 12.18 -5.27 17.39
CA VAL A 68 13.55 -4.96 17.80
C VAL A 68 13.88 -5.66 19.11
N GLU A 69 15.17 -5.89 19.32
CA GLU A 69 15.71 -6.47 20.54
C GLU A 69 16.98 -5.74 20.96
N PHE A 70 17.15 -5.56 22.26
CA PHE A 70 18.35 -4.96 22.84
C PHE A 70 19.20 -6.07 23.41
N THR A 71 20.43 -6.21 22.91
CA THR A 71 21.34 -7.30 23.25
C THR A 71 22.75 -6.78 23.58
N GLY A 72 23.64 -7.69 23.97
CA GLY A 72 25.03 -7.38 24.33
C GLY A 72 25.18 -6.72 25.69
N LYS A 73 26.44 -6.48 26.11
CA LYS A 73 26.75 -5.88 27.41
C LYS A 73 26.04 -4.52 27.55
N ASN A 74 25.27 -4.37 28.62
CA ASN A 74 24.48 -3.17 28.94
C ASN A 74 23.47 -2.77 27.86
N ASN A 75 22.87 -3.73 27.12
CA ASN A 75 21.87 -3.46 26.09
C ASN A 75 22.37 -2.53 24.96
N ARG A 76 23.69 -2.49 24.72
CA ARG A 76 24.33 -1.58 23.76
C ARG A 76 24.31 -2.08 22.31
N CYS A 77 23.67 -3.20 22.00
CA CYS A 77 23.41 -3.63 20.63
C CYS A 77 21.90 -3.59 20.36
N LEU A 78 21.49 -2.93 19.28
CA LEU A 78 20.10 -2.92 18.82
C LEU A 78 19.97 -3.82 17.60
N VAL A 79 19.17 -4.87 17.70
CA VAL A 79 18.94 -5.85 16.62
C VAL A 79 17.55 -5.67 16.02
N PHE A 80 17.47 -5.46 14.71
CA PHE A 80 16.21 -5.37 13.98
C PHE A 80 15.79 -6.75 13.49
N LYS A 81 14.72 -7.32 14.07
CA LYS A 81 14.25 -8.68 13.74
C LYS A 81 13.76 -8.78 12.29
N SER A 82 13.82 -9.98 11.74
CA SER A 82 13.37 -10.24 10.37
C SER A 82 11.90 -9.85 10.18
N LEU A 83 11.62 -9.03 9.16
CA LEU A 83 10.25 -8.69 8.79
C LEU A 83 9.61 -9.73 7.88
N LYS A 84 10.39 -10.68 7.35
CA LYS A 84 9.90 -11.80 6.54
C LYS A 84 9.61 -13.03 7.41
N SER A 85 8.62 -13.82 7.02
CA SER A 85 8.41 -15.17 7.53
C SER A 85 9.38 -16.12 6.84
N HIS A 86 9.67 -17.26 7.48
CA HIS A 86 10.33 -18.39 6.81
C HIS A 86 9.40 -19.03 5.76
N THR A 87 8.09 -18.87 5.91
CA THR A 87 7.10 -19.42 4.99
C THR A 87 6.80 -18.43 3.87
N SER A 88 7.18 -18.77 2.64
CA SER A 88 7.12 -17.89 1.45
C SER A 88 5.72 -17.30 1.19
N HIS A 89 4.66 -18.12 1.22
CA HIS A 89 3.28 -17.67 0.93
C HIS A 89 2.72 -16.66 1.98
N ARG A 90 3.40 -16.51 3.12
CA ARG A 90 3.03 -15.53 4.16
C ARG A 90 3.71 -14.17 3.95
N ASN A 91 4.58 -14.06 2.95
CA ASN A 91 5.33 -12.85 2.65
C ASN A 91 4.72 -12.13 1.46
N VAL A 92 5.02 -10.84 1.42
CA VAL A 92 4.68 -9.91 0.35
C VAL A 92 5.97 -9.26 -0.11
N LEU A 93 6.19 -9.25 -1.42
CA LEU A 93 7.34 -8.59 -2.02
C LEU A 93 7.15 -7.08 -1.99
N VAL A 94 8.10 -6.37 -1.40
CA VAL A 94 8.20 -4.92 -1.55
C VAL A 94 8.93 -4.66 -2.87
N PRO A 95 8.40 -3.77 -3.74
CA PRO A 95 9.09 -3.35 -4.95
C PRO A 95 10.53 -2.97 -4.67
N ASN A 96 11.43 -3.14 -5.64
CA ASN A 96 12.81 -2.70 -5.43
C ASN A 96 12.81 -1.18 -5.23
N ILE A 97 13.47 -0.72 -4.17
CA ILE A 97 13.52 0.70 -3.82
C ILE A 97 14.89 1.19 -4.21
N GLU A 98 14.97 1.91 -5.32
CA GLU A 98 16.19 2.62 -5.69
C GLU A 98 16.36 3.83 -4.76
N PHE A 99 17.43 3.81 -3.97
CA PHE A 99 17.70 4.90 -3.05
C PHE A 99 18.31 6.08 -3.79
N ILE A 100 17.78 7.27 -3.49
CA ILE A 100 18.35 8.53 -3.97
C ILE A 100 19.74 8.67 -3.36
N SER A 101 20.76 8.57 -4.20
CA SER A 101 22.15 8.94 -3.88
C SER A 101 22.39 10.35 -4.40
N ARG A 102 21.92 11.38 -3.69
CA ARG A 102 22.26 12.77 -4.02
C ARG A 102 23.50 13.18 -3.23
N ASN A 103 24.51 13.67 -3.95
CA ASN A 103 25.81 14.08 -3.41
C ASN A 103 25.73 15.34 -2.52
N ASP A 104 24.66 16.12 -2.64
CA ASP A 104 24.50 17.37 -1.89
C ASP A 104 23.46 17.21 -0.78
N SER A 105 23.91 17.34 0.48
CA SER A 105 23.15 17.19 1.74
C SER A 105 22.79 15.75 2.19
N LYS A 106 23.83 14.96 2.52
CA LYS A 106 23.76 13.55 2.98
C LYS A 106 22.63 13.24 3.98
N LYS A 107 22.33 14.11 4.96
CA LYS A 107 21.28 13.87 5.98
C LYS A 107 19.85 14.00 5.44
N ASN A 108 19.57 15.02 4.64
CA ASN A 108 18.22 15.22 4.07
C ASN A 108 17.89 14.13 3.05
N ALA A 109 18.86 13.69 2.26
CA ALA A 109 18.69 12.60 1.31
C ALA A 109 18.30 11.27 1.99
N TYR A 110 18.90 10.93 3.15
CA TYR A 110 18.54 9.71 3.88
C TYR A 110 17.14 9.77 4.50
N ALA A 111 16.76 10.93 5.07
CA ALA A 111 15.40 11.10 5.57
C ALA A 111 14.36 10.99 4.45
N GLN A 112 14.67 11.53 3.26
CA GLN A 112 13.84 11.39 2.06
C GLN A 112 13.75 9.93 1.59
N ASN A 113 14.84 9.16 1.64
CA ASN A 113 14.82 7.72 1.33
C ASN A 113 13.93 6.93 2.31
N VAL A 114 13.98 7.26 3.61
CA VAL A 114 13.05 6.66 4.59
C VAL A 114 11.60 7.02 4.26
N LYS A 115 11.35 8.27 3.86
CA LYS A 115 10.02 8.73 3.45
C LYS A 115 9.54 8.04 2.16
N PHE A 116 10.43 7.82 1.21
CA PHE A 116 10.15 7.10 -0.03
C PHE A 116 9.72 5.66 0.27
N ILE A 117 10.40 4.97 1.20
CA ILE A 117 9.98 3.63 1.66
C ILE A 117 8.58 3.70 2.28
N GLU A 118 8.29 4.67 3.15
CA GLU A 118 6.97 4.84 3.78
C GLU A 118 5.85 5.04 2.74
N ASP A 119 6.08 5.89 1.74
CA ASP A 119 5.11 6.15 0.68
C ASP A 119 4.96 4.91 -0.24
N THR A 120 6.02 4.12 -0.44
CA THR A 120 5.98 2.82 -1.14
C THR A 120 5.14 1.79 -0.38
N LEU A 121 5.33 1.66 0.94
CA LEU A 121 4.50 0.78 1.78
C LEU A 121 3.03 1.21 1.74
N SER A 122 2.77 2.51 1.68
CA SER A 122 1.41 3.05 1.54
C SER A 122 0.78 2.69 0.19
N ALA A 123 1.56 2.74 -0.90
CA ALA A 123 1.11 2.28 -2.21
C ALA A 123 0.80 0.77 -2.24
N MET A 124 1.61 -0.04 -1.56
CA MET A 124 1.34 -1.49 -1.41
C MET A 124 0.01 -1.78 -0.70
N LEU A 125 -0.38 -0.97 0.29
CA LEU A 125 -1.68 -1.09 0.94
C LEU A 125 -2.83 -0.75 -0.02
N ILE A 126 -2.66 0.24 -0.91
CA ILE A 126 -3.66 0.56 -1.94
C ILE A 126 -3.84 -0.63 -2.90
N ILE A 127 -2.73 -1.26 -3.32
CA ILE A 127 -2.73 -2.47 -4.13
C ILE A 127 -3.43 -3.62 -3.40
N ASP A 128 -3.15 -3.84 -2.12
CA ASP A 128 -3.80 -4.89 -1.32
C ASP A 128 -5.32 -4.66 -1.21
N VAL A 129 -5.80 -3.42 -1.13
CA VAL A 129 -7.23 -3.10 -1.22
C VAL A 129 -7.81 -3.52 -2.57
N GLN A 130 -7.13 -3.22 -3.68
CA GLN A 130 -7.59 -3.69 -4.99
C GLN A 130 -7.59 -5.21 -5.07
N ASN A 131 -6.53 -5.88 -4.63
CA ASN A 131 -6.42 -7.33 -4.71
C ASN A 131 -7.56 -8.03 -3.94
N ARG A 132 -7.97 -7.47 -2.79
CA ARG A 132 -9.16 -7.96 -2.06
C ARG A 132 -10.44 -7.82 -2.89
N LYS A 133 -10.61 -6.74 -3.66
CA LYS A 133 -11.75 -6.57 -4.56
C LYS A 133 -11.70 -7.55 -5.73
N ASN A 134 -10.53 -7.73 -6.34
CA ASN A 134 -10.33 -8.67 -7.43
C ASN A 134 -10.61 -10.10 -6.99
N TYR A 135 -10.18 -10.47 -5.78
CA TYR A 135 -10.50 -11.75 -5.16
C TYR A 135 -12.01 -11.93 -4.96
N ALA A 136 -12.71 -10.92 -4.40
CA ALA A 136 -14.16 -10.99 -4.25
C ALA A 136 -14.87 -11.16 -5.60
N LYS A 137 -14.44 -10.43 -6.64
CA LYS A 137 -14.94 -10.58 -8.02
C LYS A 137 -14.75 -12.00 -8.53
N GLN A 138 -13.54 -12.55 -8.38
CA GLN A 138 -13.21 -13.91 -8.81
C GLN A 138 -14.08 -14.95 -8.09
N ILE A 139 -14.20 -14.86 -6.77
CA ILE A 139 -15.00 -15.80 -5.96
C ILE A 139 -16.48 -15.76 -6.36
N ILE A 140 -17.06 -14.58 -6.58
CA ILE A 140 -18.44 -14.45 -7.07
C ILE A 140 -18.60 -15.08 -8.46
N GLN A 141 -17.63 -14.87 -9.36
CA GLN A 141 -17.65 -15.50 -10.69
C GLN A 141 -17.56 -17.02 -10.59
N GLN A 142 -16.63 -17.55 -9.79
CA GLN A 142 -16.45 -18.99 -9.56
C GLN A 142 -17.68 -19.63 -8.92
N SER A 143 -18.44 -18.90 -8.09
CA SER A 143 -19.70 -19.42 -7.53
C SER A 143 -20.82 -19.57 -8.56
N LYS A 144 -20.74 -18.86 -9.70
CA LYS A 144 -21.74 -18.88 -10.78
C LYS A 144 -21.34 -19.78 -11.92
N HIS A 145 -20.07 -19.72 -12.31
CA HIS A 145 -19.51 -20.43 -13.45
C HIS A 145 -18.29 -21.25 -12.98
N PRO A 146 -18.50 -22.27 -12.11
CA PRO A 146 -17.41 -23.09 -11.62
C PRO A 146 -16.86 -24.00 -12.71
N LYS A 147 -15.56 -24.30 -12.68
CA LYS A 147 -14.95 -25.34 -13.52
C LYS A 147 -15.13 -26.75 -12.94
N GLY A 148 -15.60 -26.86 -11.68
CA GLY A 148 -15.88 -28.14 -11.04
C GLY A 148 -16.43 -28.03 -9.61
N LEU A 149 -16.81 -29.17 -9.04
CA LEU A 149 -17.50 -29.23 -7.74
C LEU A 149 -16.65 -28.69 -6.58
N LYS A 150 -15.33 -28.94 -6.59
CA LYS A 150 -14.40 -28.46 -5.55
C LYS A 150 -14.32 -26.93 -5.52
N GLU A 151 -14.19 -26.32 -6.71
CA GLU A 151 -14.16 -24.86 -6.87
C GLU A 151 -15.49 -24.23 -6.46
N LEU A 152 -16.61 -24.82 -6.86
CA LEU A 152 -17.95 -24.36 -6.44
C LEU A 152 -18.12 -24.36 -4.92
N LYS A 153 -17.74 -25.46 -4.25
CA LYS A 153 -17.82 -25.59 -2.79
C LYS A 153 -16.93 -24.56 -2.09
N ALA A 154 -15.71 -24.37 -2.57
CA ALA A 154 -14.78 -23.37 -2.02
C ALA A 154 -15.30 -21.94 -2.21
N ALA A 155 -15.78 -21.60 -3.41
CA ALA A 155 -16.31 -20.30 -3.75
C ALA A 155 -17.58 -19.98 -2.93
N LYS A 156 -18.54 -20.91 -2.82
CA LYS A 156 -19.73 -20.74 -1.98
C LYS A 156 -19.37 -20.55 -0.50
N LYS A 157 -18.42 -21.34 0.02
CA LYS A 157 -17.94 -21.17 1.40
C LYS A 157 -17.32 -19.79 1.62
N ALA A 158 -16.51 -19.31 0.66
CA ALA A 158 -15.92 -17.98 0.73
C ALA A 158 -16.98 -16.87 0.62
N CYS A 159 -17.96 -16.98 -0.29
CA CYS A 159 -19.07 -16.03 -0.38
C CYS A 159 -19.83 -15.92 0.94
N ASN A 160 -20.18 -17.06 1.54
CA ASN A 160 -20.88 -17.10 2.82
C ASN A 160 -20.03 -16.50 3.95
N ARG A 161 -18.74 -16.86 4.02
CA ARG A 161 -17.82 -16.36 5.06
C ARG A 161 -17.62 -14.85 5.02
N PHE A 162 -17.50 -14.27 3.82
CA PHE A 162 -17.19 -12.86 3.63
C PHE A 162 -18.42 -11.99 3.30
N GLY A 163 -19.62 -12.59 3.27
CA GLY A 163 -20.86 -11.89 2.94
C GLY A 163 -20.90 -11.37 1.50
N TYR A 164 -20.22 -12.05 0.56
CA TYR A 164 -20.24 -11.64 -0.84
C TYR A 164 -21.60 -12.00 -1.47
N GLY A 165 -22.30 -10.98 -1.96
CA GLY A 165 -23.58 -11.16 -2.65
C GLY A 165 -23.44 -11.77 -4.04
N ASN A 166 -24.58 -11.95 -4.71
CA ASN A 166 -24.64 -12.63 -6.00
C ASN A 166 -24.11 -11.80 -7.18
N LYS A 167 -23.81 -10.51 -7.03
CA LYS A 167 -23.33 -9.65 -8.13
C LYS A 167 -22.19 -8.78 -7.64
N PHE A 168 -21.07 -8.80 -8.35
CA PHE A 168 -19.98 -7.85 -8.13
C PHE A 168 -20.25 -6.55 -8.89
N ARG A 169 -20.09 -5.39 -8.23
CA ARG A 169 -20.15 -4.07 -8.86
C ARG A 169 -18.78 -3.40 -8.74
N GLU A 170 -18.15 -3.07 -9.87
CA GLU A 170 -16.85 -2.40 -9.90
C GLU A 170 -17.03 -0.89 -9.73
N ASN A 171 -17.11 -0.44 -8.47
CA ASN A 171 -17.27 0.98 -8.16
C ASN A 171 -15.93 1.74 -8.03
N GLY A 172 -14.79 1.11 -8.35
CA GLY A 172 -13.46 1.67 -8.13
C GLY A 172 -13.12 1.86 -6.65
N ILE A 173 -12.03 2.59 -6.39
CA ILE A 173 -11.54 2.95 -5.05
C ILE A 173 -11.28 4.47 -5.04
N SER A 174 -12.05 5.20 -4.22
CA SER A 174 -11.98 6.66 -4.17
C SER A 174 -10.83 7.14 -3.29
N TYR A 175 -10.34 8.37 -3.52
CA TYR A 175 -9.33 8.98 -2.66
C TYR A 175 -9.81 9.11 -1.21
N LYS A 176 -11.11 9.37 -0.98
CA LYS A 176 -11.72 9.37 0.36
C LYS A 176 -11.63 8.00 1.03
N TYR A 177 -11.83 6.93 0.28
CA TYR A 177 -11.68 5.57 0.81
C TYR A 177 -10.21 5.25 1.15
N ILE A 178 -9.27 5.61 0.27
CA ILE A 178 -7.83 5.45 0.52
C ILE A 178 -7.41 6.23 1.77
N ALA A 179 -7.81 7.49 1.87
CA ALA A 179 -7.54 8.36 3.01
C ALA A 179 -8.00 7.72 4.33
N LYS A 180 -9.24 7.20 4.36
CA LYS A 180 -9.78 6.48 5.52
C LYS A 180 -8.97 5.22 5.85
N LYS A 181 -8.65 4.38 4.85
CA LYS A 181 -7.91 3.12 5.06
C LYS A 181 -6.47 3.34 5.50
N LEU A 182 -5.86 4.45 5.10
CA LEU A 182 -4.49 4.79 5.45
C LEU A 182 -4.40 5.74 6.65
N SER A 183 -5.51 6.23 7.20
CA SER A 183 -5.52 7.29 8.22
C SER A 183 -4.67 8.51 7.81
N VAL A 184 -4.98 9.06 6.64
CA VAL A 184 -4.32 10.27 6.08
C VAL A 184 -5.37 11.22 5.51
N SER A 185 -4.98 12.47 5.24
CA SER A 185 -5.86 13.42 4.55
C SER A 185 -6.14 12.98 3.10
N VAL A 186 -7.25 13.45 2.52
CA VAL A 186 -7.60 13.19 1.12
C VAL A 186 -6.51 13.71 0.18
N GLN A 187 -5.95 14.88 0.47
CA GLN A 187 -4.83 15.44 -0.29
C GLN A 187 -3.61 14.50 -0.26
N LYS A 188 -3.22 14.01 0.93
CA LYS A 188 -2.10 13.08 1.03
C LYS A 188 -2.38 11.76 0.31
N ALA A 189 -3.62 11.27 0.32
CA ALA A 189 -4.01 10.09 -0.46
C ALA A 189 -3.87 10.33 -1.98
N PHE A 190 -4.24 11.52 -2.47
CA PHE A 190 -4.01 11.92 -3.86
C PHE A 190 -2.52 11.96 -4.20
N ASP A 191 -1.71 12.60 -3.35
CA ASP A 191 -0.26 12.72 -3.54
C ASP A 191 0.43 11.35 -3.51
N LEU A 192 -0.01 10.44 -2.63
CA LEU A 192 0.48 9.05 -2.59
C LEU A 192 0.20 8.30 -3.88
N VAL A 193 -0.99 8.44 -4.45
CA VAL A 193 -1.32 7.83 -5.75
C VAL A 193 -0.49 8.46 -6.86
N LYS A 194 -0.31 9.79 -6.86
CA LYS A 194 0.56 10.48 -7.83
C LYS A 194 2.00 9.99 -7.74
N PHE A 195 2.53 9.86 -6.52
CA PHE A 195 3.84 9.28 -6.24
C PHE A 195 3.94 7.85 -6.78
N ALA A 196 2.97 6.99 -6.47
CA ALA A 196 3.01 5.58 -6.84
C ALA A 196 2.94 5.38 -8.36
N VAL A 197 2.16 6.20 -9.08
CA VAL A 197 2.12 6.22 -10.54
C VAL A 197 3.44 6.70 -11.13
N LYS A 198 4.00 7.80 -10.60
CA LYS A 198 5.27 8.37 -11.09
C LYS A 198 6.44 7.39 -10.93
N ASN A 199 6.46 6.63 -9.84
CA ASN A 199 7.51 5.65 -9.56
C ASN A 199 7.13 4.24 -10.04
N GLU A 200 6.12 4.12 -10.91
CA GLU A 200 5.79 2.86 -11.59
C GLU A 200 5.42 1.69 -10.65
N ILE A 201 5.00 2.01 -9.43
CA ILE A 201 4.56 1.03 -8.43
C ILE A 201 3.16 0.51 -8.78
N LEU A 202 2.29 1.41 -9.27
CA LEU A 202 0.93 1.08 -9.68
C LEU A 202 0.49 1.86 -10.93
N CYS A 203 -0.45 1.27 -11.66
CA CYS A 203 -1.21 1.91 -12.73
C CYS A 203 -2.54 2.42 -12.17
N LYS A 204 -3.00 3.58 -12.65
CA LYS A 204 -4.30 4.15 -12.30
C LYS A 204 -5.17 4.25 -13.55
N TYR A 205 -6.32 3.58 -13.52
CA TYR A 205 -7.33 3.66 -14.56
C TYR A 205 -8.47 4.57 -14.09
N ARG A 206 -8.75 5.59 -14.90
CA ARG A 206 -9.86 6.51 -14.66
C ARG A 206 -11.14 5.90 -15.23
N ASN A 207 -12.14 5.75 -14.38
CA ASN A 207 -13.46 5.28 -14.79
C ASN A 207 -14.32 6.51 -15.12
N ILE A 208 -14.50 6.79 -16.40
CA ILE A 208 -15.27 7.94 -16.89
C ILE A 208 -16.34 7.44 -17.87
N GLU A 209 -17.60 7.69 -17.56
CA GLU A 209 -18.71 7.50 -18.49
C GLU A 209 -18.93 8.80 -19.26
N LYS A 210 -18.98 8.72 -20.59
CA LYS A 210 -19.18 9.85 -21.50
C LYS A 210 -20.50 9.67 -22.23
N ARG A 211 -21.28 10.75 -22.34
CA ARG A 211 -22.50 10.80 -23.16
C ARG A 211 -22.49 12.05 -24.03
N PHE A 212 -22.85 11.90 -25.29
CA PHE A 212 -22.98 13.02 -26.22
C PHE A 212 -24.38 13.62 -26.09
N LEU A 213 -24.46 14.95 -26.03
CA LEU A 213 -25.73 15.68 -26.10
C LEU A 213 -25.95 16.18 -27.51
N SER A 214 -27.16 15.95 -28.03
CA SER A 214 -27.64 16.56 -29.28
C SER A 214 -28.12 18.01 -29.09
N SER A 215 -28.52 18.40 -27.87
CA SER A 215 -28.88 19.78 -27.51
C SER A 215 -28.53 20.08 -26.05
N ILE A 216 -27.98 21.26 -25.78
CA ILE A 216 -27.44 21.69 -24.47
C ILE A 216 -28.52 22.35 -23.60
N ASP A 217 -29.63 22.79 -24.21
CA ASP A 217 -30.58 23.71 -23.58
C ASP A 217 -31.49 23.06 -22.52
N TYR A 218 -31.70 21.74 -22.56
CA TYR A 218 -32.70 21.07 -21.72
C TYR A 218 -32.18 20.44 -20.42
N VAL A 219 -30.87 20.51 -20.14
CA VAL A 219 -30.26 19.53 -19.23
C VAL A 219 -29.33 20.11 -18.16
N LYS A 220 -29.21 21.43 -18.01
CA LYS A 220 -28.31 22.04 -17.00
C LYS A 220 -28.60 21.55 -15.57
N ASP A 221 -29.85 21.56 -15.13
CA ASP A 221 -30.23 21.16 -13.76
C ASP A 221 -30.16 19.65 -13.53
N MET A 222 -30.49 18.83 -14.53
CA MET A 222 -30.41 17.37 -14.44
C MET A 222 -28.97 16.85 -14.57
N ILE A 223 -28.09 17.59 -15.26
CA ILE A 223 -26.67 17.29 -15.42
C ILE A 223 -25.89 17.57 -14.14
N LEU A 224 -26.14 18.72 -13.48
CA LEU A 224 -25.40 19.12 -12.27
C LEU A 224 -25.55 18.12 -11.11
N ASN A 225 -26.70 17.43 -11.03
CA ASN A 225 -26.98 16.46 -9.95
C ASN A 225 -26.45 15.04 -10.24
N ASN A 226 -26.20 14.68 -11.50
CA ASN A 226 -25.88 13.30 -11.89
C ASN A 226 -24.51 13.13 -12.55
N TYR A 227 -23.89 14.21 -13.03
CA TYR A 227 -22.64 14.18 -13.80
C TYR A 227 -21.63 15.17 -13.25
N THR A 228 -20.36 14.93 -13.56
CA THR A 228 -19.24 15.65 -12.91
C THR A 228 -18.85 16.92 -13.67
N TYR A 229 -18.84 16.90 -14.99
CA TYR A 229 -18.54 18.07 -15.82
C TYR A 229 -19.04 17.89 -17.26
N ILE A 230 -19.12 19.00 -18.00
CA ILE A 230 -19.43 19.04 -19.44
C ILE A 230 -18.21 19.57 -20.18
N LYS A 231 -17.85 18.97 -21.32
CA LYS A 231 -16.79 19.48 -22.22
C LYS A 231 -17.19 19.27 -23.68
N GLY A 232 -17.40 20.36 -24.43
CA GLY A 232 -17.65 20.33 -25.87
C GLY A 232 -18.84 19.45 -26.29
N GLY A 233 -20.01 19.63 -25.66
CA GLY A 233 -21.20 18.80 -25.94
C GLY A 233 -21.17 17.39 -25.34
N VAL A 234 -20.10 17.02 -24.64
CA VAL A 234 -19.98 15.72 -23.94
C VAL A 234 -20.18 15.90 -22.46
N VAL A 235 -21.11 15.16 -21.88
CA VAL A 235 -21.32 15.07 -20.43
C VAL A 235 -20.52 13.90 -19.89
N CYS A 236 -19.72 14.17 -18.85
CA CYS A 236 -18.84 13.20 -18.23
C CYS A 236 -19.25 12.92 -16.79
N ARG A 237 -19.44 11.65 -16.44
CA ARG A 237 -19.56 11.18 -15.05
C ARG A 237 -18.27 10.49 -14.64
N VAL A 238 -17.62 11.02 -13.61
CA VAL A 238 -16.35 10.48 -13.09
C VAL A 238 -16.66 9.58 -11.90
N TYR A 239 -16.25 8.32 -12.01
CA TYR A 239 -16.33 7.34 -10.94
C TYR A 239 -14.97 7.20 -10.24
N ALA A 240 -14.93 6.44 -9.15
CA ALA A 240 -13.68 6.18 -8.48
C ALA A 240 -12.73 5.34 -9.37
N ASN A 241 -11.42 5.49 -9.17
CA ASN A 241 -10.42 4.87 -10.02
C ASN A 241 -10.24 3.38 -9.71
N THR A 242 -9.78 2.62 -10.69
CA THR A 242 -9.22 1.28 -10.48
C THR A 242 -7.70 1.37 -10.45
N TYR A 243 -7.06 0.56 -9.61
CA TYR A 243 -5.60 0.54 -9.50
C TYR A 243 -5.10 -0.85 -9.81
N GLU A 244 -4.00 -1.00 -10.53
CA GLU A 244 -3.36 -2.30 -10.74
C GLU A 244 -1.87 -2.19 -10.47
N VAL A 245 -1.25 -3.33 -10.20
CA VAL A 245 0.21 -3.39 -10.19
C VAL A 245 0.71 -3.22 -11.60
N LYS A 246 1.75 -2.41 -11.82
CA LYS A 246 2.36 -2.30 -13.14
C LYS A 246 3.02 -3.63 -13.53
N GLU A 247 2.64 -4.22 -14.65
CA GLU A 247 3.29 -5.42 -15.20
C GLU A 247 4.79 -5.16 -15.44
N GLY A 248 5.63 -6.13 -15.11
CA GLY A 248 7.09 -6.00 -15.15
C GLY A 248 7.72 -5.27 -13.94
N SER A 249 6.94 -4.62 -13.08
CA SER A 249 7.46 -4.11 -11.80
C SER A 249 7.83 -5.30 -10.88
N PRO A 250 8.81 -5.17 -9.97
CA PRO A 250 9.10 -6.22 -8.97
C PRO A 250 7.88 -6.56 -8.08
N SER A 251 6.90 -5.65 -8.04
CA SER A 251 5.57 -5.83 -7.44
C SER A 251 4.63 -6.74 -8.25
N ALA A 252 4.85 -7.02 -9.53
CA ALA A 252 3.95 -7.83 -10.36
C ALA A 252 3.72 -9.28 -9.83
N ARG A 253 4.65 -9.78 -9.00
CA ARG A 253 4.49 -11.04 -8.24
C ARG A 253 3.45 -10.97 -7.10
N PHE A 254 2.83 -9.81 -6.86
CA PHE A 254 1.66 -9.68 -5.97
C PHE A 254 0.41 -10.40 -6.49
N ALA A 255 0.25 -10.51 -7.80
CA ALA A 255 -0.99 -11.00 -8.42
C ALA A 255 -1.07 -12.53 -8.48
N SER A 256 0.05 -13.24 -8.44
CA SER A 256 0.10 -14.69 -8.71
C SER A 256 -0.08 -15.59 -7.49
N VAL A 257 -0.25 -15.07 -6.27
CA VAL A 257 -0.44 -15.89 -5.06
C VAL A 257 -1.48 -15.26 -4.13
N VAL A 258 -2.74 -15.27 -4.58
CA VAL A 258 -3.89 -15.02 -3.72
C VAL A 258 -4.53 -16.37 -3.36
N VAL A 259 -3.91 -17.07 -2.41
CA VAL A 259 -4.58 -18.16 -1.68
C VAL A 259 -4.87 -17.61 -0.30
N TYR A 260 -6.13 -17.22 -0.07
CA TYR A 260 -6.62 -17.01 1.29
C TYR A 260 -6.85 -18.39 1.91
N ASN A 261 -5.89 -18.84 2.72
CA ASN A 261 -6.11 -19.94 3.66
C ASN A 261 -6.99 -19.45 4.82
#